data_AF-A0A959GYP6-F1
#
_entry.id   AF-A0A959GYP6-F1
#
_cell.length_a   1.000
_cell.length_b   1.000
_cell.length_c   1.000
_cell.angle_alpha   90.00
_cell.angle_beta   90.00
_cell.angle_gamma   90.00
#
_symmetry.space_group_name_H-M   'P 1'
#
loop_
_entity.id
_entity.type
_entity.pdbx_description
1 polymer ?
#
loop_
_entity_poly.entity_id
_entity_poly.type
_entity_poly.pdbx_seq_one_letter_code
_entity_poly.pdbx_strand_id
1 'polypeptide(L)'
;NVKIQSAIGGNDRHALAGAMLQYPRLFDFENATQAIFTLEPSDVDQYLEIQAFSTVGGTPVLYDLTNQTRLVTTVEGGVVKAKIPPSSTERRLLLAATSAIHTQEVLTPVQFSDYSDLNADYVIITNASLRNDPVAAGADHIAEYAAYRESPSGGSHKVAILDVKDLYEQYAYGVRFHPIAIRNFLHDAAREWTGFHQVFIIGKGLDYSQFRTSTAQNNLIDSLFFVPTYGSPAADIPFVLSGNRLSKPIASIGRLAVTNPSEIKTYLDKVRSHELALLNADQTLEGKEWMKRVIHNSGGLAGESDAIRVYTTTMANNLASSRFGADVHSFYKTSNDPIQLSSYEQML
;
A
#
# COMPACT_ATOMS: atom_id res chain seq x y z
N ASN A 1 -39.85 -2.96 -9.27
CA ASN A 1 -38.72 -3.11 -10.23
C ASN A 1 -38.19 -1.74 -10.61
N VAL A 2 -37.04 -1.36 -10.05
CA VAL A 2 -36.30 -0.17 -10.48
C VAL A 2 -35.46 -0.57 -11.70
N LYS A 3 -35.55 0.18 -12.80
CA LYS A 3 -34.78 -0.07 -14.04
C LYS A 3 -33.95 1.17 -14.37
N ILE A 4 -32.65 1.01 -14.53
CA ILE A 4 -31.74 2.08 -14.99
C ILE A 4 -31.54 1.89 -16.49
N GLN A 5 -31.73 2.95 -17.27
CA GLN A 5 -31.59 2.93 -18.72
C GLN A 5 -30.74 4.13 -19.15
N SER A 6 -29.71 3.88 -19.96
CA SER A 6 -28.83 4.93 -20.49
C SER A 6 -29.61 5.81 -21.48
N ALA A 7 -29.43 7.13 -21.38
CA ALA A 7 -30.09 8.10 -22.23
C ALA A 7 -29.30 8.41 -23.53
N ILE A 8 -27.99 8.11 -23.60
CA ILE A 8 -27.12 8.65 -24.67
C ILE A 8 -26.13 7.63 -25.28
N GLY A 9 -26.05 6.37 -24.81
CA GLY A 9 -25.19 5.37 -25.46
C GLY A 9 -24.97 4.04 -24.71
N GLY A 10 -24.52 3.02 -25.44
CA GLY A 10 -24.41 1.62 -24.97
C GLY A 10 -23.09 1.20 -24.31
N ASN A 11 -22.15 2.13 -24.11
CA ASN A 11 -20.80 1.81 -23.58
C ASN A 11 -20.64 2.04 -22.07
N ASP A 12 -21.58 2.73 -21.41
CA ASP A 12 -21.49 3.01 -19.98
C ASP A 12 -22.07 1.86 -19.14
N ARG A 13 -21.26 1.34 -18.21
CA ARG A 13 -21.72 0.38 -17.20
C ARG A 13 -22.17 1.13 -15.97
N HIS A 14 -23.49 1.25 -15.79
CA HIS A 14 -24.07 1.73 -14.54
C HIS A 14 -24.32 0.55 -13.61
N ALA A 15 -23.74 0.59 -12.42
CA ALA A 15 -24.05 -0.32 -11.34
C ALA A 15 -24.75 0.47 -10.21
N LEU A 16 -25.81 -0.09 -9.67
CA LEU A 16 -26.43 0.42 -8.46
C LEU A 16 -25.51 0.09 -7.28
N ALA A 17 -24.83 1.09 -6.72
CA ALA A 17 -23.96 0.90 -5.55
C ALA A 17 -24.76 0.53 -4.29
N GLY A 18 -26.03 0.94 -4.20
CA GLY A 18 -26.97 0.57 -3.14
C GLY A 18 -28.37 1.14 -3.38
N ALA A 19 -29.37 0.53 -2.77
CA ALA A 19 -30.72 1.08 -2.63
C ALA A 19 -31.18 0.92 -1.18
N MET A 20 -31.95 1.89 -0.70
CA MET A 20 -32.54 1.89 0.64
C MET A 20 -34.06 2.04 0.51
N LEU A 21 -34.80 1.26 1.28
CA LEU A 21 -36.25 1.36 1.40
C LEU A 21 -36.61 1.53 2.87
N GLN A 22 -37.28 2.63 3.21
CA GLN A 22 -37.85 2.87 4.53
C GLN A 22 -39.35 2.56 4.47
N TYR A 23 -39.82 1.73 5.39
CA TYR A 23 -41.22 1.32 5.45
C TYR A 23 -41.63 1.04 6.91
N PRO A 24 -42.91 1.27 7.28
CA PRO A 24 -43.43 0.88 8.57
C PRO A 24 -43.33 -0.64 8.75
N ARG A 25 -42.83 -1.08 9.90
CA ARG A 25 -42.72 -2.50 10.27
C ARG A 25 -43.22 -2.71 11.69
N LEU A 26 -43.62 -3.94 11.99
CA LEU A 26 -43.82 -4.38 13.37
C LEU A 26 -42.46 -4.50 14.08
N PHE A 27 -42.47 -4.37 15.40
CA PHE A 27 -41.31 -4.65 16.27
C PHE A 27 -41.12 -6.16 16.45
N ASP A 28 -41.02 -6.88 15.34
CA ASP A 28 -40.61 -8.28 15.27
C ASP A 28 -39.33 -8.32 14.43
N PHE A 29 -38.24 -8.82 15.00
CA PHE A 29 -36.92 -8.84 14.35
C PHE A 29 -36.46 -10.23 13.91
N GLU A 30 -37.36 -11.21 13.80
CA GLU A 30 -37.10 -12.52 13.17
C GLU A 30 -35.85 -13.26 13.74
N ASN A 31 -35.67 -13.18 15.06
CA ASN A 31 -34.50 -13.67 15.83
C ASN A 31 -33.15 -13.06 15.42
N ALA A 32 -33.14 -11.88 14.82
CA ALA A 32 -31.91 -11.16 14.53
C ALA A 32 -31.12 -10.87 15.82
N THR A 33 -29.79 -10.79 15.66
CA THR A 33 -28.86 -10.41 16.74
C THR A 33 -28.53 -8.92 16.73
N GLN A 34 -28.85 -8.22 15.63
CA GLN A 34 -28.75 -6.77 15.49
C GLN A 34 -29.90 -6.27 14.62
N ALA A 35 -30.48 -5.13 14.99
CA ALA A 35 -31.52 -4.47 14.22
C ALA A 35 -31.35 -2.95 14.24
N ILE A 36 -31.35 -2.33 13.06
CA ILE A 36 -31.38 -0.87 12.89
C ILE A 36 -32.78 -0.47 12.45
N PHE A 37 -33.36 0.51 13.13
CA PHE A 37 -34.67 1.06 12.81
C PHE A 37 -34.75 2.54 13.22
N THR A 38 -35.77 3.25 12.73
CA THR A 38 -36.03 4.63 13.13
C THR A 38 -37.32 4.73 13.94
N LEU A 39 -37.38 5.75 14.78
CA LEU A 39 -38.57 6.18 15.48
C LEU A 39 -38.79 7.67 15.25
N GLU A 40 -40.02 8.03 14.91
CA GLU A 40 -40.45 9.41 14.76
C GLU A 40 -40.26 10.20 16.09
N PRO A 41 -40.08 11.53 16.02
CA PRO A 41 -40.06 12.39 17.20
C PRO A 41 -41.27 12.18 18.11
N SER A 42 -41.06 12.31 19.41
CA SER A 42 -42.12 12.25 20.42
C SER A 42 -41.78 13.14 21.61
N ASP A 43 -42.74 13.93 22.06
CA ASP A 43 -42.59 14.80 23.23
C ASP A 43 -42.86 14.08 24.57
N VAL A 44 -43.15 12.78 24.51
CA VAL A 44 -43.42 11.92 25.68
C VAL A 44 -42.55 10.66 25.66
N ASP A 45 -42.46 10.00 26.80
CA ASP A 45 -41.83 8.68 26.89
C ASP A 45 -42.59 7.68 25.99
N GLN A 46 -41.86 6.94 25.16
CA GLN A 46 -42.40 5.83 24.38
C GLN A 46 -41.98 4.49 25.01
N TYR A 47 -42.82 3.49 24.87
CA TYR A 47 -42.56 2.14 25.35
C TYR A 47 -42.64 1.17 24.17
N LEU A 48 -41.56 0.42 23.96
CA LEU A 48 -41.45 -0.55 22.89
C LEU A 48 -41.51 -1.97 23.46
N GLU A 49 -42.29 -2.81 22.82
CA GLU A 49 -42.26 -4.26 23.00
C GLU A 49 -41.78 -4.90 21.71
N ILE A 50 -40.65 -5.58 21.81
CA ILE A 50 -39.88 -6.08 20.67
C ILE A 50 -39.89 -7.61 20.75
N GLN A 51 -40.57 -8.20 19.77
CA GLN A 51 -40.73 -9.63 19.58
C GLN A 51 -39.57 -10.21 18.77
N ALA A 52 -39.35 -11.52 18.95
CA ALA A 52 -38.39 -12.31 18.19
C ALA A 52 -37.04 -11.59 18.00
N PHE A 53 -36.42 -11.15 19.08
CA PHE A 53 -35.06 -10.62 19.06
C PHE A 53 -34.15 -11.51 19.91
N SER A 54 -32.94 -11.77 19.44
CA SER A 54 -32.02 -12.66 20.14
C SER A 54 -31.61 -12.09 21.50
N THR A 55 -31.80 -12.88 22.56
CA THR A 55 -31.36 -12.57 23.93
C THR A 55 -30.17 -13.46 24.33
N VAL A 56 -29.50 -14.05 23.34
CA VAL A 56 -28.31 -14.87 23.55
C VAL A 56 -27.18 -13.99 24.11
N GLY A 57 -26.50 -14.51 25.13
CA GLY A 57 -25.41 -13.80 25.82
C GLY A 57 -25.87 -12.74 26.82
N GLY A 58 -27.17 -12.50 26.98
CA GLY A 58 -27.71 -11.61 28.00
C GLY A 58 -28.79 -10.65 27.49
N THR A 59 -29.06 -9.62 28.29
CA THR A 59 -30.06 -8.60 27.98
C THR A 59 -29.58 -7.71 26.83
N PRO A 60 -30.36 -7.58 25.74
CA PRO A 60 -30.04 -6.70 24.63
C PRO A 60 -29.81 -5.25 25.05
N VAL A 61 -29.00 -4.55 24.30
CA VAL A 61 -28.70 -3.13 24.52
C VAL A 61 -29.25 -2.32 23.37
N LEU A 62 -29.96 -1.24 23.70
CA LEU A 62 -30.49 -0.32 22.70
C LEU A 62 -29.64 0.95 22.68
N TYR A 63 -29.02 1.22 21.54
CA TYR A 63 -28.26 2.45 21.31
C TYR A 63 -29.12 3.43 20.52
N ASP A 64 -29.22 4.65 21.03
CA ASP A 64 -29.71 5.79 20.25
C ASP A 64 -28.52 6.49 19.61
N LEU A 65 -28.40 6.32 18.29
CA LEU A 65 -27.32 6.88 17.50
C LEU A 65 -27.53 8.36 17.20
N THR A 66 -28.77 8.86 17.27
CA THR A 66 -29.09 10.29 17.11
C THR A 66 -28.72 11.05 18.38
N ASN A 67 -29.18 10.58 19.53
CA ASN A 67 -28.99 11.25 20.82
C ASN A 67 -27.73 10.78 21.58
N GLN A 68 -26.96 9.84 21.01
CA GLN A 68 -25.72 9.30 21.59
C GLN A 68 -25.91 8.70 22.99
N THR A 69 -27.04 8.01 23.21
CA THR A 69 -27.37 7.40 24.51
C THR A 69 -27.45 5.88 24.43
N ARG A 70 -27.14 5.22 25.55
CA ARG A 70 -27.29 3.77 25.73
C ARG A 70 -28.44 3.51 26.69
N LEU A 71 -29.48 2.84 26.21
CA LEU A 71 -30.67 2.50 26.96
C LEU A 71 -30.61 1.04 27.42
N VAL A 72 -30.99 0.82 28.68
CA VAL A 72 -31.10 -0.52 29.26
C VAL A 72 -32.46 -1.10 28.85
N THR A 73 -32.45 -2.30 28.28
CA THR A 73 -33.68 -3.04 27.99
C THR A 73 -33.98 -4.02 29.13
N THR A 74 -35.19 -4.56 29.14
CA THR A 74 -35.60 -5.66 30.02
C THR A 74 -36.18 -6.77 29.18
N VAL A 75 -35.99 -8.03 29.59
CA VAL A 75 -36.57 -9.19 28.89
C VAL A 75 -37.60 -9.84 29.79
N GLU A 76 -38.84 -9.97 29.31
CA GLU A 76 -39.92 -10.61 30.03
C GLU A 76 -40.76 -11.46 29.06
N GLY A 77 -40.97 -12.73 29.38
CA GLY A 77 -41.76 -13.64 28.52
C GLY A 77 -41.21 -13.82 27.11
N GLY A 78 -39.89 -13.63 26.90
CA GLY A 78 -39.25 -13.67 25.57
C GLY A 78 -39.38 -12.37 24.76
N VAL A 79 -39.98 -11.33 25.33
CA VAL A 79 -40.15 -10.00 24.71
C VAL A 79 -39.10 -9.05 25.26
N VAL A 80 -38.40 -8.35 24.38
CA VAL A 80 -37.46 -7.28 24.74
C VAL A 80 -38.25 -5.98 24.89
N LYS A 81 -38.15 -5.35 26.05
CA LYS A 81 -38.89 -4.14 26.41
C LYS A 81 -37.94 -2.98 26.59
N ALA A 82 -38.27 -1.83 26.02
CA ALA A 82 -37.43 -0.63 26.11
C ALA A 82 -38.28 0.61 26.37
N LYS A 83 -37.85 1.43 27.33
CA LYS A 83 -38.39 2.77 27.56
C LYS A 83 -37.52 3.79 26.81
N ILE A 84 -38.14 4.56 25.92
CA ILE A 84 -37.49 5.56 25.09
C ILE A 84 -37.90 6.95 25.59
N PRO A 85 -36.96 7.81 26.00
CA PRO A 85 -37.27 9.18 26.42
C PRO A 85 -37.88 10.03 25.28
N PRO A 86 -38.45 11.21 25.58
CA PRO A 86 -38.86 12.18 24.57
C PRO A 86 -37.69 12.62 23.67
N SER A 87 -37.94 12.82 22.38
CA SER A 87 -37.00 13.44 21.42
C SER A 87 -37.76 14.34 20.46
N SER A 88 -37.23 15.53 20.23
CA SER A 88 -37.74 16.47 19.21
C SER A 88 -37.27 16.14 17.79
N THR A 89 -36.40 15.14 17.61
CA THR A 89 -35.88 14.68 16.31
C THR A 89 -36.06 13.18 16.11
N GLU A 90 -36.08 12.73 14.85
CA GLU A 90 -36.15 11.31 14.51
C GLU A 90 -34.95 10.56 15.13
N ARG A 91 -35.24 9.46 15.83
CA ARG A 91 -34.23 8.62 16.47
C ARG A 91 -33.82 7.51 15.52
N ARG A 92 -32.52 7.38 15.25
CA ARG A 92 -31.95 6.18 14.63
C ARG A 92 -31.45 5.26 15.74
N LEU A 93 -32.10 4.10 15.88
CA LEU A 93 -31.84 3.15 16.94
C LEU A 93 -31.12 1.90 16.42
N LEU A 94 -30.18 1.39 17.21
CA LEU A 94 -29.54 0.09 17.04
C LEU A 94 -29.83 -0.77 18.26
N LEU A 95 -30.63 -1.82 18.09
CA LEU A 95 -30.77 -2.87 19.09
C LEU A 95 -29.75 -3.97 18.80
N ALA A 96 -28.92 -4.31 19.80
CA ALA A 96 -27.91 -5.35 19.68
C ALA A 96 -28.04 -6.37 20.81
N ALA A 97 -28.05 -7.65 20.45
CA ALA A 97 -27.92 -8.75 21.41
C ALA A 97 -26.53 -8.69 22.04
N THR A 98 -26.40 -9.09 23.31
CA THR A 98 -25.10 -9.05 23.99
C THR A 98 -24.05 -9.88 23.26
N SER A 99 -24.44 -11.02 22.68
CA SER A 99 -23.56 -11.87 21.87
C SER A 99 -23.10 -11.24 20.55
N ALA A 100 -23.77 -10.17 20.08
CA ALA A 100 -23.40 -9.45 18.87
C ALA A 100 -22.46 -8.27 19.13
N ILE A 101 -22.18 -7.98 20.40
CA ILE A 101 -21.25 -6.94 20.80
C ILE A 101 -19.85 -7.54 20.74
N HIS A 102 -19.03 -7.04 19.81
CA HIS A 102 -17.61 -7.37 19.76
C HIS A 102 -16.91 -6.74 20.96
N THR A 103 -16.56 -7.58 21.93
CA THR A 103 -15.78 -7.17 23.10
C THR A 103 -14.31 -7.15 22.72
N GLN A 104 -13.66 -6.00 22.94
CA GLN A 104 -12.21 -5.90 22.85
C GLN A 104 -11.65 -6.08 24.26
N GLU A 105 -11.03 -7.24 24.50
CA GLU A 105 -10.52 -7.60 25.83
C GLU A 105 -9.21 -6.87 26.16
N VAL A 106 -8.44 -6.49 25.14
CA VAL A 106 -7.13 -5.87 25.31
C VAL A 106 -7.01 -4.66 24.40
N LEU A 107 -6.73 -3.51 24.99
CA LEU A 107 -6.28 -2.32 24.28
C LEU A 107 -4.78 -2.17 24.51
N THR A 108 -4.01 -2.19 23.43
CA THR A 108 -2.57 -1.95 23.47
C THR A 108 -2.29 -0.48 23.15
N PRO A 109 -1.53 0.25 23.98
CA PRO A 109 -1.11 1.60 23.62
C PRO A 109 -0.17 1.54 22.41
N VAL A 110 -0.37 2.45 21.46
CA VAL A 110 0.53 2.69 20.33
C VAL A 110 1.26 4.01 20.60
N GLN A 111 2.59 3.99 20.50
CA GLN A 111 3.41 5.19 20.57
C GLN A 111 3.65 5.69 19.15
N PHE A 112 3.25 6.93 18.87
CA PHE A 112 3.47 7.54 17.56
C PHE A 112 4.82 8.25 17.53
N SER A 113 5.60 7.95 16.49
CA SER A 113 6.83 8.66 16.17
C SER A 113 6.50 10.04 15.63
N ASP A 114 7.11 11.08 16.21
CA ASP A 114 7.04 12.44 15.66
C ASP A 114 7.99 12.55 14.46
N TYR A 115 7.42 12.72 13.27
CA TYR A 115 8.17 12.86 12.03
C TYR A 115 8.51 14.32 11.70
N SER A 116 7.94 15.30 12.40
CA SER A 116 8.14 16.73 12.08
C SER A 116 9.59 17.18 12.29
N ASP A 117 10.28 16.63 13.29
CA ASP A 117 11.66 16.98 13.64
C ASP A 117 12.73 16.23 12.82
N LEU A 118 12.33 15.19 12.07
CA LEU A 118 13.29 14.32 11.39
C LEU A 118 13.92 15.01 10.18
N ASN A 119 13.15 15.77 9.38
CA ASN A 119 13.59 16.59 8.24
C ASN A 119 14.71 15.95 7.40
N ALA A 120 14.44 14.79 6.81
CA ALA A 120 15.40 13.97 6.05
C ALA A 120 15.28 14.19 4.53
N ASP A 121 16.39 14.06 3.81
CA ASP A 121 16.42 14.12 2.33
C ASP A 121 16.28 12.74 1.68
N TYR A 122 16.64 11.68 2.42
CA TYR A 122 16.65 10.29 2.01
C TYR A 122 15.82 9.44 2.97
N VAL A 123 14.72 8.86 2.50
CA VAL A 123 13.88 7.97 3.30
C VAL A 123 14.10 6.53 2.88
N ILE A 124 14.36 5.68 3.86
CA ILE A 124 14.30 4.23 3.74
C ILE A 124 13.01 3.73 4.38
N ILE A 125 12.11 3.13 3.60
CA ILE A 125 10.91 2.47 4.12
C ILE A 125 11.13 0.97 4.10
N THR A 126 10.95 0.32 5.24
CA THR A 126 11.19 -1.12 5.38
C THR A 126 10.23 -1.76 6.39
N ASN A 127 10.50 -3.02 6.74
CA ASN A 127 9.79 -3.78 7.77
C ASN A 127 10.81 -4.29 8.78
N ALA A 128 10.51 -4.19 10.09
CA ALA A 128 11.41 -4.65 11.15
C ALA A 128 11.91 -6.09 10.99
N SER A 129 11.16 -6.98 10.34
CA SER A 129 11.60 -8.37 10.11
C SER A 129 12.85 -8.47 9.23
N LEU A 130 13.17 -7.43 8.46
CA LEU A 130 14.37 -7.37 7.62
C LEU A 130 15.60 -6.76 8.32
N ARG A 131 15.45 -6.27 9.57
CA ARG A 131 16.51 -5.57 10.31
C ARG A 131 17.42 -6.50 11.12
N ASN A 132 17.13 -7.79 11.16
CA ASN A 132 17.92 -8.77 11.91
C ASN A 132 18.34 -9.89 10.96
N ASP A 133 19.61 -9.88 10.56
CA ASP A 133 20.17 -10.96 9.75
C ASP A 133 20.59 -12.16 10.64
N PRO A 134 19.87 -13.30 10.59
CA PRO A 134 20.19 -14.47 11.39
C PRO A 134 21.51 -15.14 10.98
N VAL A 135 21.98 -14.96 9.73
CA VAL A 135 23.24 -15.52 9.26
C VAL A 135 24.45 -14.62 9.53
N ALA A 136 24.20 -13.38 9.97
CA ALA A 136 25.22 -12.41 10.35
C ALA A 136 25.08 -11.94 11.82
N ALA A 137 24.79 -12.86 12.73
CA ALA A 137 24.69 -12.62 14.18
C ALA A 137 23.72 -11.48 14.57
N GLY A 138 22.63 -11.31 13.82
CA GLY A 138 21.62 -10.30 14.05
C GLY A 138 21.99 -8.91 13.51
N ALA A 139 22.94 -8.82 12.58
CA ALA A 139 23.32 -7.56 11.96
C ALA A 139 22.14 -6.85 11.29
N ASP A 140 22.13 -5.51 11.41
CA ASP A 140 21.14 -4.64 10.78
C ASP A 140 21.73 -4.00 9.52
N HIS A 141 21.59 -4.70 8.40
CA HIS A 141 22.11 -4.23 7.11
C HIS A 141 21.36 -3.01 6.56
N ILE A 142 20.19 -2.68 7.10
CA ILE A 142 19.46 -1.45 6.75
C ILE A 142 20.11 -0.26 7.43
N ALA A 143 20.47 -0.39 8.71
CA ALA A 143 21.25 0.61 9.42
C ALA A 143 22.63 0.81 8.76
N GLU A 144 23.30 -0.25 8.31
CA GLU A 144 24.55 -0.13 7.54
C GLU A 144 24.37 0.61 6.21
N TYR A 145 23.25 0.39 5.52
CA TYR A 145 22.94 1.09 4.27
C TYR A 145 22.69 2.59 4.53
N ALA A 146 21.93 2.91 5.58
CA ALA A 146 21.70 4.29 6.00
C ALA A 146 23.01 4.99 6.37
N ALA A 147 23.83 4.37 7.22
CA ALA A 147 25.14 4.90 7.60
C ALA A 147 26.06 5.13 6.39
N TYR A 148 25.98 4.26 5.38
CA TYR A 148 26.69 4.50 4.12
C TYR A 148 26.18 5.74 3.40
N ARG A 149 24.85 5.91 3.24
CA ARG A 149 24.27 7.10 2.59
C ARG A 149 24.56 8.40 3.35
N GLU A 150 24.66 8.34 4.68
CA GLU A 150 25.07 9.45 5.53
C GLU A 150 26.58 9.79 5.40
N SER A 151 27.40 8.83 4.98
CA SER A 151 28.84 9.04 4.81
C SER A 151 29.15 9.98 3.63
N PRO A 152 30.32 10.65 3.62
CA PRO A 152 30.79 11.43 2.47
C PRO A 152 30.81 10.63 1.16
N SER A 153 31.20 9.35 1.22
CA SER A 153 31.23 8.46 0.05
C SER A 153 29.85 8.08 -0.46
N GLY A 154 28.83 8.03 0.40
CA GLY A 154 27.47 7.66 0.00
C GLY A 154 26.52 8.82 -0.25
N GLY A 155 27.02 10.07 -0.19
CA GLY A 155 26.29 11.28 -0.59
C GLY A 155 26.07 12.31 0.52
N SER A 156 26.50 12.06 1.76
CA SER A 156 26.24 12.94 2.92
C SER A 156 24.75 13.24 3.15
N HIS A 157 23.90 12.25 2.88
CA HIS A 157 22.46 12.37 3.05
C HIS A 157 22.05 12.46 4.51
N LYS A 158 20.95 13.15 4.80
CA LYS A 158 20.23 12.98 6.06
C LYS A 158 19.19 11.87 5.89
N VAL A 159 19.43 10.72 6.52
CA VAL A 159 18.65 9.51 6.28
C VAL A 159 17.61 9.27 7.39
N ALA A 160 16.41 8.88 6.98
CA ALA A 160 15.34 8.41 7.86
C ALA A 160 15.03 6.94 7.58
N ILE A 161 15.08 6.07 8.58
CA ILE A 161 14.62 4.67 8.47
C ILE A 161 13.24 4.55 9.12
N LEU A 162 12.26 4.11 8.36
CA LEU A 162 10.86 4.03 8.78
C LEU A 162 10.36 2.60 8.65
N ASP A 163 9.72 2.10 9.71
CA ASP A 163 8.95 0.86 9.63
C ASP A 163 7.57 1.16 9.03
N VAL A 164 7.21 0.40 8.00
CA VAL A 164 5.91 0.50 7.35
C VAL A 164 4.75 0.26 8.32
N LYS A 165 4.96 -0.52 9.39
CA LYS A 165 3.96 -0.77 10.43
C LYS A 165 3.60 0.52 11.17
N ASP A 166 4.57 1.36 11.50
CA ASP A 166 4.33 2.67 12.13
C ASP A 166 3.55 3.60 11.19
N LEU A 167 3.83 3.52 9.88
CA LEU A 167 3.10 4.29 8.88
C LEU A 167 1.64 3.84 8.78
N TYR A 168 1.32 2.55 8.95
CA TYR A 168 -0.07 2.10 8.96
C TYR A 168 -0.87 2.72 10.10
N GLU A 169 -0.28 2.75 11.30
CA GLU A 169 -0.94 3.29 12.47
C GLU A 169 -1.20 4.80 12.31
N GLN A 170 -0.21 5.57 11.83
CA GLN A 170 -0.33 7.04 11.73
C GLN A 170 -1.01 7.55 10.45
N TYR A 171 -0.74 6.94 9.30
CA TYR A 171 -1.13 7.48 7.99
C TYR A 171 -2.21 6.67 7.27
N ALA A 172 -2.64 5.54 7.85
CA ALA A 172 -3.80 4.77 7.40
C ALA A 172 -4.79 4.45 8.54
N TYR A 173 -4.70 5.14 9.68
CA TYR A 173 -5.60 4.96 10.82
C TYR A 173 -5.67 3.49 11.31
N GLY A 174 -4.52 2.81 11.32
CA GLY A 174 -4.40 1.41 11.74
C GLY A 174 -4.77 0.38 10.67
N VAL A 175 -5.14 0.79 9.45
CA VAL A 175 -5.42 -0.14 8.35
C VAL A 175 -4.10 -0.70 7.80
N ARG A 176 -3.76 -1.90 8.26
CA ARG A 176 -2.54 -2.62 7.87
C ARG A 176 -2.52 -2.97 6.39
N PHE A 177 -1.31 -3.01 5.84
CA PHE A 177 -1.00 -3.38 4.44
C PHE A 177 -1.56 -2.43 3.38
N HIS A 178 -2.24 -1.36 3.78
CA HIS A 178 -2.82 -0.42 2.84
C HIS A 178 -1.72 0.52 2.30
N PRO A 179 -1.55 0.64 0.98
CA PRO A 179 -0.53 1.53 0.39
C PRO A 179 -0.79 3.03 0.66
N ILE A 180 -1.93 3.39 1.24
CA ILE A 180 -2.27 4.78 1.49
C ILE A 180 -1.41 5.36 2.63
N ALA A 181 -0.97 4.51 3.56
CA ALA A 181 -0.04 4.89 4.63
C ALA A 181 1.25 5.49 4.06
N ILE A 182 1.91 4.75 3.17
CA ILE A 182 3.14 5.18 2.52
C ILE A 182 2.89 6.45 1.72
N ARG A 183 1.85 6.48 0.89
CA ARG A 183 1.55 7.64 0.05
C ARG A 183 1.32 8.89 0.90
N ASN A 184 0.45 8.81 1.89
CA ASN A 184 0.13 9.94 2.76
C ASN A 184 1.38 10.44 3.49
N PHE A 185 2.17 9.54 4.06
CA PHE A 185 3.44 9.89 4.70
C PHE A 185 4.39 10.62 3.74
N LEU A 186 4.64 10.10 2.54
CA LEU A 186 5.57 10.72 1.60
C LEU A 186 5.10 12.12 1.14
N HIS A 187 3.79 12.30 0.98
CA HIS A 187 3.20 13.59 0.66
C HIS A 187 3.22 14.57 1.83
N ASP A 188 3.20 14.06 3.06
CA ASP A 188 3.37 14.83 4.29
C ASP A 188 4.83 15.29 4.44
N ALA A 189 5.78 14.36 4.36
CA ALA A 189 7.22 14.63 4.34
C ALA A 189 7.59 15.63 3.24
N ALA A 190 7.07 15.49 2.03
CA ALA A 190 7.33 16.45 0.95
C ALA A 190 6.80 17.86 1.20
N ARG A 191 5.84 18.02 2.11
CA ARG A 191 5.28 19.32 2.49
C ARG A 191 6.04 19.93 3.66
N GLU A 192 6.40 19.12 4.66
CA GLU A 192 6.99 19.60 5.91
C GLU A 192 8.53 19.60 5.90
N TRP A 193 9.17 18.69 5.17
CA TRP A 193 10.63 18.53 5.18
C TRP A 193 11.30 19.30 4.05
N THR A 194 12.32 20.07 4.42
CA THR A 194 13.17 20.80 3.48
C THR A 194 14.18 19.85 2.85
N GLY A 195 14.14 19.69 1.53
CA GLY A 195 15.12 18.87 0.80
C GLY A 195 14.73 17.41 0.64
N PHE A 196 13.54 17.00 1.08
CA PHE A 196 13.02 15.67 0.79
C PHE A 196 12.98 15.39 -0.72
N HIS A 197 13.75 14.41 -1.20
CA HIS A 197 13.81 14.12 -2.63
C HIS A 197 14.07 12.64 -2.99
N GLN A 198 14.44 11.78 -2.03
CA GLN A 198 14.76 10.37 -2.30
C GLN A 198 14.00 9.42 -1.38
N VAL A 199 13.40 8.39 -1.98
CA VAL A 199 12.69 7.32 -1.30
C VAL A 199 13.25 5.98 -1.78
N PHE A 200 13.67 5.15 -0.84
CA PHE A 200 14.15 3.81 -1.11
C PHE A 200 13.36 2.80 -0.28
N ILE A 201 12.60 1.95 -0.95
CA ILE A 201 11.84 0.89 -0.30
C ILE A 201 12.71 -0.36 -0.24
N ILE A 202 12.91 -0.92 0.95
CA ILE A 202 13.62 -2.18 1.13
C ILE A 202 12.62 -3.22 1.65
N GLY A 203 12.31 -4.20 0.80
CA GLY A 203 11.39 -5.28 1.10
C GLY A 203 10.48 -5.61 -0.09
N LYS A 204 10.22 -6.90 -0.28
CA LYS A 204 9.32 -7.38 -1.32
C LYS A 204 7.88 -6.92 -1.07
N GLY A 205 7.23 -6.46 -2.13
CA GLY A 205 5.79 -6.25 -2.18
C GLY A 205 5.13 -7.29 -3.09
N LEU A 206 3.82 -7.47 -2.92
CA LEU A 206 3.01 -8.33 -3.78
C LEU A 206 1.90 -7.48 -4.43
N ASP A 207 1.40 -7.97 -5.56
CA ASP A 207 0.19 -7.44 -6.17
C ASP A 207 -1.02 -7.67 -5.25
N TYR A 208 -1.98 -6.74 -5.23
CA TYR A 208 -3.14 -6.81 -4.36
C TYR A 208 -3.91 -8.12 -4.48
N SER A 209 -4.01 -8.67 -5.70
CA SER A 209 -4.68 -9.94 -5.96
C SER A 209 -4.06 -11.13 -5.22
N GLN A 210 -2.76 -11.06 -4.90
CA GLN A 210 -2.00 -12.13 -4.22
C GLN A 210 -2.02 -12.02 -2.69
N PHE A 211 -2.49 -10.89 -2.13
CA PHE A 211 -2.38 -10.59 -0.68
C PHE A 211 -3.69 -10.00 -0.09
N ARG A 212 -4.84 -10.21 -0.75
CA ARG A 212 -6.14 -9.63 -0.34
C ARG A 212 -6.84 -10.38 0.80
N THR A 213 -6.65 -11.69 0.94
CA THR A 213 -7.40 -12.53 1.90
C THR A 213 -6.64 -12.68 3.20
N SER A 214 -7.36 -12.84 4.32
CA SER A 214 -6.73 -13.05 5.63
C SER A 214 -5.79 -14.26 5.64
N THR A 215 -6.14 -15.33 4.93
CA THR A 215 -5.29 -16.52 4.78
C THR A 215 -3.98 -16.18 4.06
N ALA A 216 -4.04 -15.46 2.94
CA ALA A 216 -2.84 -15.05 2.22
C ALA A 216 -1.97 -14.12 3.06
N GLN A 217 -2.60 -13.17 3.76
CA GLN A 217 -1.90 -12.24 4.66
C GLN A 217 -1.15 -12.99 5.76
N ASN A 218 -1.81 -13.89 6.47
CA ASN A 218 -1.20 -14.67 7.55
C ASN A 218 -0.04 -15.54 7.08
N ASN A 219 -0.09 -16.07 5.85
CA ASN A 219 0.92 -16.98 5.32
C ASN A 219 2.15 -16.26 4.75
N LEU A 220 1.97 -15.05 4.20
CA LEU A 220 2.98 -14.38 3.37
C LEU A 220 3.61 -13.15 4.06
N ILE A 221 2.97 -12.62 5.11
CA ILE A 221 3.53 -11.50 5.88
C ILE A 221 4.89 -11.87 6.45
N ASP A 222 5.83 -10.91 6.40
CA ASP A 222 7.18 -11.01 6.94
C ASP A 222 8.01 -12.20 6.36
N SER A 223 7.57 -12.78 5.23
CA SER A 223 8.27 -13.83 4.49
C SER A 223 8.36 -13.56 2.99
N LEU A 224 7.23 -13.28 2.34
CA LEU A 224 7.13 -12.95 0.91
C LEU A 224 6.50 -11.57 0.66
N PHE A 225 5.98 -10.94 1.72
CA PHE A 225 5.42 -9.59 1.72
C PHE A 225 5.94 -8.81 2.92
N PHE A 226 6.56 -7.66 2.67
CA PHE A 226 7.16 -6.79 3.69
C PHE A 226 6.62 -5.36 3.59
N VAL A 227 6.59 -4.79 2.39
CA VAL A 227 6.14 -3.41 2.13
C VAL A 227 5.22 -3.41 0.90
N PRO A 228 3.98 -2.87 0.97
CA PRO A 228 3.00 -2.89 -0.11
C PRO A 228 3.49 -2.13 -1.34
N THR A 229 2.96 -2.52 -2.50
CA THR A 229 3.00 -1.74 -3.74
C THR A 229 1.71 -0.94 -3.89
N TYR A 230 1.65 -0.02 -4.85
CA TYR A 230 0.45 0.78 -5.12
C TYR A 230 -0.30 0.27 -6.36
N GLY A 231 -1.59 -0.02 -6.20
CA GLY A 231 -2.50 -0.35 -7.29
C GLY A 231 -2.37 -1.79 -7.82
N SER A 232 -3.01 -2.02 -8.98
CA SER A 232 -2.99 -3.26 -9.75
C SER A 232 -3.06 -2.88 -11.24
N PRO A 233 -2.03 -3.17 -12.06
CA PRO A 233 -0.81 -3.88 -11.71
C PRO A 233 0.04 -3.11 -10.68
N ALA A 234 0.74 -3.87 -9.83
CA ALA A 234 1.63 -3.33 -8.80
C ALA A 234 2.65 -2.32 -9.35
N ALA A 235 2.70 -1.13 -8.75
CA ALA A 235 3.69 -0.09 -9.07
C ALA A 235 4.05 0.75 -7.84
N ASP A 236 5.26 1.28 -7.79
CA ASP A 236 5.69 2.18 -6.71
C ASP A 236 5.58 3.66 -7.10
N ILE A 237 5.60 3.98 -8.40
CA ILE A 237 5.50 5.37 -8.86
C ILE A 237 4.27 6.12 -8.32
N PRO A 238 3.07 5.53 -8.14
CA PRO A 238 1.92 6.26 -7.63
C PRO A 238 2.07 6.75 -6.18
N PHE A 239 3.03 6.22 -5.41
CA PHE A 239 3.32 6.72 -4.06
C PHE A 239 3.82 8.18 -4.07
N VAL A 240 4.47 8.60 -5.17
CA VAL A 240 5.10 9.92 -5.30
C VAL A 240 4.44 10.79 -6.37
N LEU A 241 3.33 10.34 -6.97
CA LEU A 241 2.59 11.13 -7.95
C LEU A 241 1.53 12.01 -7.26
N SER A 242 1.52 13.28 -7.66
CA SER A 242 0.56 14.28 -7.18
C SER A 242 -0.60 14.47 -8.16
N GLY A 243 -1.81 14.69 -7.61
CA GLY A 243 -3.00 14.99 -8.41
C GLY A 243 -3.57 13.81 -9.20
N ASN A 244 -4.53 14.11 -10.07
CA ASN A 244 -5.26 13.17 -10.92
C ASN A 244 -4.77 13.18 -12.38
N ARG A 245 -3.59 13.77 -12.63
CA ARG A 245 -2.97 13.89 -13.96
C ARG A 245 -1.51 13.47 -13.89
N LEU A 246 -0.91 13.21 -15.05
CA LEU A 246 0.54 13.02 -15.15
C LEU A 246 1.23 14.28 -14.60
N SER A 247 1.92 14.11 -13.47
CA SER A 247 2.66 15.15 -12.78
C SER A 247 4.10 14.70 -12.55
N LYS A 248 4.97 15.67 -12.30
CA LYS A 248 6.33 15.38 -11.85
C LYS A 248 6.23 14.67 -10.48
N PRO A 249 6.93 13.54 -10.27
CA PRO A 249 7.03 12.92 -8.96
C PRO A 249 7.55 13.89 -7.91
N ILE A 250 7.02 13.82 -6.68
CA ILE A 250 7.47 14.64 -5.54
C ILE A 250 8.86 14.24 -5.05
N ALA A 251 9.27 12.99 -5.31
CA ALA A 251 10.58 12.45 -5.00
C ALA A 251 10.95 11.34 -6.00
N SER A 252 12.25 11.06 -6.13
CA SER A 252 12.72 9.83 -6.76
C SER A 252 12.39 8.64 -5.87
N ILE A 253 11.89 7.56 -6.46
CA ILE A 253 11.54 6.34 -5.73
C ILE A 253 12.18 5.12 -6.37
N GLY A 254 12.72 4.23 -5.55
CA GLY A 254 13.22 2.93 -5.97
C GLY A 254 12.89 1.85 -4.94
N ARG A 255 12.87 0.58 -5.36
CA ARG A 255 12.65 -0.56 -4.48
C ARG A 255 13.74 -1.61 -4.65
N LEU A 256 14.29 -2.07 -3.53
CA LEU A 256 15.03 -3.32 -3.41
C LEU A 256 14.06 -4.41 -2.92
N ALA A 257 13.59 -5.24 -3.84
CA ALA A 257 12.61 -6.30 -3.55
C ALA A 257 13.29 -7.56 -3.01
N VAL A 258 13.56 -7.56 -1.69
CA VAL A 258 14.22 -8.67 -0.97
C VAL A 258 13.27 -9.38 -0.04
N THR A 259 13.60 -10.64 0.25
CA THR A 259 12.87 -11.48 1.22
C THR A 259 13.75 -11.93 2.38
N ASN A 260 15.06 -11.69 2.30
CA ASN A 260 16.03 -12.05 3.33
C ASN A 260 17.00 -10.87 3.61
N PRO A 261 17.30 -10.55 4.88
CA PRO A 261 18.29 -9.54 5.27
C PRO A 261 19.64 -9.62 4.53
N SER A 262 20.18 -10.82 4.29
CA SER A 262 21.51 -10.97 3.67
C SER A 262 21.58 -10.43 2.23
N GLU A 263 20.45 -10.35 1.54
CA GLU A 263 20.34 -9.77 0.19
C GLU A 263 20.55 -8.25 0.23
N ILE A 264 20.20 -7.60 1.35
CA ILE A 264 20.40 -6.17 1.59
C ILE A 264 21.90 -5.88 1.65
N LYS A 265 22.65 -6.69 2.40
CA LYS A 265 24.12 -6.59 2.46
C LYS A 265 24.75 -6.78 1.08
N THR A 266 24.31 -7.82 0.37
CA THR A 266 24.77 -8.10 -1.00
C THR A 266 24.51 -6.92 -1.94
N TYR A 267 23.35 -6.26 -1.82
CA TYR A 267 23.06 -5.07 -2.60
C TYR A 267 23.91 -3.87 -2.18
N LEU A 268 24.08 -3.63 -0.87
CA LEU A 268 24.92 -2.57 -0.34
C LEU A 268 26.38 -2.68 -0.82
N ASP A 269 26.95 -3.89 -0.83
CA ASP A 269 28.32 -4.11 -1.29
C ASP A 269 28.47 -3.82 -2.79
N LYS A 270 27.46 -4.13 -3.60
CA LYS A 270 27.42 -3.73 -5.02
C LYS A 270 27.34 -2.21 -5.17
N VAL A 271 26.51 -1.53 -4.37
CA VAL A 271 26.39 -0.07 -4.37
C VAL A 271 27.75 0.57 -4.04
N ARG A 272 28.38 0.14 -2.94
CA ARG A 272 29.70 0.62 -2.52
C ARG A 272 30.75 0.40 -3.60
N SER A 273 30.81 -0.83 -4.15
CA SER A 273 31.78 -1.18 -5.20
C SER A 273 31.57 -0.34 -6.46
N HIS A 274 30.32 -0.15 -6.89
CA HIS A 274 29.99 0.65 -8.06
C HIS A 274 30.33 2.13 -7.88
N GLU A 275 29.93 2.73 -6.75
CA GLU A 275 30.18 4.14 -6.46
C GLU A 275 31.68 4.41 -6.25
N LEU A 276 32.41 3.51 -5.58
CA LEU A 276 33.88 3.57 -5.46
C LEU A 276 34.56 3.46 -6.82
N ALA A 277 34.10 2.56 -7.70
CA ALA A 277 34.65 2.44 -9.05
C ALA A 277 34.42 3.72 -9.86
N LEU A 278 33.26 4.39 -9.72
CA LEU A 278 33.01 5.66 -10.38
C LEU A 278 33.90 6.79 -9.86
N LEU A 279 34.13 6.85 -8.55
CA LEU A 279 34.94 7.88 -7.91
C LEU A 279 36.43 7.73 -8.22
N ASN A 280 36.92 6.49 -8.16
CA ASN A 280 38.35 6.18 -8.19
C ASN A 280 38.84 5.68 -9.55
N ALA A 281 37.97 5.45 -10.53
CA ALA A 281 38.42 5.05 -11.86
C ALA A 281 39.36 6.11 -12.45
N ASP A 282 40.56 5.65 -12.81
CA ASP A 282 41.52 6.46 -13.53
C ASP A 282 40.86 7.10 -14.76
N GLN A 283 41.19 8.35 -15.05
CA GLN A 283 40.66 9.06 -16.22
C GLN A 283 41.37 8.62 -17.52
N THR A 284 41.71 7.33 -17.62
CA THR A 284 42.32 6.69 -18.78
C THR A 284 41.25 5.97 -19.60
N LEU A 285 41.59 5.62 -20.84
CA LEU A 285 40.71 4.81 -21.68
C LEU A 285 40.46 3.45 -21.02
N GLU A 286 41.51 2.76 -20.60
CA GLU A 286 41.45 1.43 -19.95
C GLU A 286 40.58 1.42 -18.69
N GLY A 287 40.68 2.46 -17.84
CA GLY A 287 39.91 2.55 -16.59
C GLY A 287 38.41 2.82 -16.78
N LYS A 288 38.00 3.36 -17.94
CA LYS A 288 36.61 3.83 -18.18
C LYS A 288 35.91 3.18 -19.37
N GLU A 289 36.63 2.47 -20.22
CA GLU A 289 36.06 1.85 -21.44
C GLU A 289 34.91 0.89 -21.11
N TRP A 290 34.99 0.16 -19.99
CA TRP A 290 33.91 -0.73 -19.56
C TRP A 290 32.58 0.00 -19.32
N MET A 291 32.61 1.28 -18.91
CA MET A 291 31.41 2.10 -18.70
C MET A 291 30.75 2.56 -20.01
N LYS A 292 31.45 2.39 -21.15
CA LYS A 292 30.98 2.77 -22.48
C LYS A 292 30.42 1.61 -23.29
N ARG A 293 30.56 0.39 -22.79
CA ARG A 293 30.03 -0.82 -23.42
C ARG A 293 28.54 -0.93 -23.13
N VAL A 294 27.73 -0.87 -24.17
CA VAL A 294 26.26 -0.94 -24.07
C VAL A 294 25.78 -2.15 -24.84
N ILE A 295 24.94 -2.97 -24.19
CA ILE A 295 24.27 -4.08 -24.84
C ILE A 295 22.82 -3.69 -25.12
N HIS A 296 22.41 -3.78 -26.38
CA HIS A 296 21.01 -3.69 -26.79
C HIS A 296 20.47 -5.08 -27.10
N ASN A 297 19.41 -5.47 -26.41
CA ASN A 297 18.64 -6.67 -26.74
C ASN A 297 17.34 -6.24 -27.43
N SER A 298 17.25 -6.49 -28.74
CA SER A 298 16.13 -6.06 -29.59
C SER A 298 15.34 -7.27 -30.08
N GLY A 299 14.07 -7.36 -29.70
CA GLY A 299 13.15 -8.40 -30.16
C GLY A 299 11.71 -7.91 -30.19
N GLY A 300 10.83 -8.70 -30.81
CA GLY A 300 9.40 -8.43 -30.92
C GLY A 300 8.71 -9.59 -31.63
N LEU A 301 7.39 -9.48 -31.84
CA LEU A 301 6.67 -10.41 -32.70
C LEU A 301 6.87 -10.05 -34.19
N ALA A 302 6.36 -10.91 -35.08
CA ALA A 302 6.31 -10.64 -36.51
C ALA A 302 5.56 -9.32 -36.78
N GLY A 303 6.21 -8.39 -37.47
CA GLY A 303 5.69 -7.04 -37.75
C GLY A 303 6.14 -5.95 -36.78
N GLU A 304 6.61 -6.30 -35.57
CA GLU A 304 7.15 -5.32 -34.59
C GLU A 304 8.68 -5.23 -34.65
N SER A 305 9.33 -6.37 -34.93
CA SER A 305 10.79 -6.52 -34.83
C SER A 305 11.57 -5.52 -35.70
N ASP A 306 11.08 -5.17 -36.88
CA ASP A 306 11.73 -4.20 -37.75
C ASP A 306 11.64 -2.78 -37.20
N ALA A 307 10.47 -2.39 -36.66
CA ALA A 307 10.30 -1.07 -36.03
C ALA A 307 11.17 -0.94 -34.78
N ILE A 308 11.18 -1.96 -33.91
CA ILE A 308 12.02 -1.98 -32.70
C ILE A 308 13.50 -1.94 -33.08
N ARG A 309 13.91 -2.66 -34.14
CA ARG A 309 15.27 -2.60 -34.68
C ARG A 309 15.65 -1.19 -35.14
N VAL A 310 14.77 -0.50 -35.85
CA VAL A 310 15.01 0.88 -36.29
C VAL A 310 15.19 1.81 -35.08
N TYR A 311 14.34 1.69 -34.06
CA TYR A 311 14.48 2.49 -32.83
C TYR A 311 15.77 2.18 -32.08
N THR A 312 16.09 0.90 -31.85
CA THR A 312 17.31 0.49 -31.13
C THR A 312 18.59 0.84 -31.89
N THR A 313 18.57 0.78 -33.23
CA THR A 313 19.67 1.26 -34.09
C THR A 313 19.83 2.78 -33.97
N THR A 314 18.72 3.53 -33.96
CA THR A 314 18.76 4.99 -33.78
C THR A 314 19.33 5.35 -32.40
N MET A 315 18.91 4.64 -31.34
CA MET A 315 19.48 4.80 -30.00
C MET A 315 20.97 4.47 -29.97
N ALA A 316 21.41 3.39 -30.63
CA ALA A 316 22.81 2.99 -30.71
C ALA A 316 23.65 4.08 -31.41
N ASN A 317 23.17 4.59 -32.54
CA ASN A 317 23.83 5.68 -33.27
C ASN A 317 23.91 6.95 -32.43
N ASN A 318 22.87 7.31 -31.69
CA ASN A 318 22.91 8.46 -30.78
C ASN A 318 23.94 8.27 -29.67
N LEU A 319 24.00 7.09 -29.04
CA LEU A 319 24.97 6.81 -27.99
C LEU A 319 26.41 6.84 -28.52
N ALA A 320 26.67 6.23 -29.67
CA ALA A 320 27.99 6.17 -30.30
C ALA A 320 28.47 7.54 -30.82
N SER A 321 27.57 8.34 -31.41
CA SER A 321 27.92 9.65 -32.00
C SER A 321 27.90 10.82 -31.01
N SER A 322 27.24 10.67 -29.86
CA SER A 322 27.24 11.68 -28.80
C SER A 322 28.58 11.75 -28.06
N ARG A 323 28.70 12.72 -27.14
CA ARG A 323 29.86 12.82 -26.24
C ARG A 323 30.05 11.62 -25.31
N PHE A 324 29.04 10.76 -25.19
CA PHE A 324 29.16 9.50 -24.47
C PHE A 324 30.13 8.54 -25.18
N GLY A 325 30.07 8.49 -26.52
CA GLY A 325 30.99 7.70 -27.35
C GLY A 325 30.91 6.21 -27.04
N ALA A 326 29.70 5.67 -26.94
CA ALA A 326 29.46 4.28 -26.57
C ALA A 326 29.96 3.30 -27.64
N ASP A 327 30.44 2.15 -27.18
CA ASP A 327 30.55 0.94 -27.99
C ASP A 327 29.27 0.11 -27.78
N VAL A 328 28.38 0.13 -28.77
CA VAL A 328 27.05 -0.48 -28.66
C VAL A 328 27.01 -1.79 -29.43
N HIS A 329 26.81 -2.89 -28.72
CA HIS A 329 26.58 -4.20 -29.31
C HIS A 329 25.10 -4.56 -29.27
N SER A 330 24.49 -4.77 -30.44
CA SER A 330 23.06 -5.06 -30.55
C SER A 330 22.81 -6.52 -30.93
N PHE A 331 22.06 -7.23 -30.10
CA PHE A 331 21.55 -8.56 -30.37
C PHE A 331 20.11 -8.48 -30.85
N TYR A 332 19.82 -9.11 -31.99
CA TYR A 332 18.49 -9.14 -32.58
C TYR A 332 17.89 -10.54 -32.49
N LYS A 333 16.64 -10.62 -32.02
CA LYS A 333 15.87 -11.84 -32.11
C LYS A 333 15.61 -12.17 -33.59
N THR A 334 15.78 -13.43 -33.96
CA THR A 334 15.52 -13.92 -35.33
C THR A 334 14.38 -14.95 -35.39
N SER A 335 13.80 -15.32 -34.24
CA SER A 335 12.63 -16.20 -34.14
C SER A 335 11.48 -15.56 -33.32
N ASN A 336 10.26 -16.05 -33.50
CA ASN A 336 9.12 -15.72 -32.65
C ASN A 336 9.07 -16.55 -31.36
N ASP A 337 9.95 -17.55 -31.19
CA ASP A 337 9.95 -18.45 -30.03
C ASP A 337 10.14 -17.69 -28.71
N PRO A 338 9.44 -18.04 -27.62
CA PRO A 338 9.54 -17.33 -26.34
C PRO A 338 10.96 -17.29 -25.77
N ILE A 339 11.74 -18.34 -26.03
CA ILE A 339 13.14 -18.47 -25.68
C ILE A 339 13.88 -18.75 -26.99
N GLN A 340 14.71 -17.81 -27.41
CA GLN A 340 15.77 -18.07 -28.36
C GLN A 340 17.07 -18.11 -27.54
N LEU A 341 17.90 -19.14 -27.76
CA LEU A 341 19.27 -19.11 -27.28
C LEU A 341 19.94 -17.90 -27.93
N SER A 342 19.95 -16.77 -27.22
CA SER A 342 20.93 -15.72 -27.46
C SER A 342 22.29 -16.38 -27.38
N SER A 343 23.17 -16.01 -28.29
CA SER A 343 24.57 -16.37 -28.30
C SER A 343 25.25 -15.90 -27.00
N TYR A 344 24.98 -16.58 -25.90
CA TYR A 344 25.68 -16.47 -24.63
C TYR A 344 27.18 -16.72 -24.83
N GLU A 345 27.53 -17.51 -25.85
CA GLU A 345 28.89 -17.71 -26.36
C GLU A 345 29.53 -16.46 -26.99
N GLN A 346 28.76 -15.40 -27.31
CA GLN A 346 29.28 -14.10 -27.78
C GLN A 346 29.38 -13.05 -26.67
N MET A 347 28.90 -13.35 -25.45
CA MET A 347 28.91 -12.43 -24.31
C MET A 347 30.10 -12.62 -23.35
N LEU A 348 30.83 -13.74 -23.48
CA LEU A 348 32.11 -14.02 -22.82
C LEU A 348 33.26 -13.65 -23.75
#